data_AF-A0AAE3KS88-F1
#
_entry.id   AF-A0AAE3KS88-F1
#
_cell.length_a   1.000
_cell.length_b   1.000
_cell.length_c   1.000
_cell.angle_alpha   90.00
_cell.angle_beta   90.00
_cell.angle_gamma   90.00
#
_symmetry.space_group_name_H-M   'P 1'
#
loop_
_entity.id
_entity.type
_entity.pdbx_description
1 polymer ?
#
loop_
_entity_poly.entity_id
_entity_poly.type
_entity_poly.pdbx_seq_one_letter_code
_entity_poly.pdbx_strand_id
1 'polypeptide(L)'
;MKLSDHEKIIKQKITDSRYDKAKEFKLRNPEIESEIYYLKESQGGLSTFVYSGYRGTFYFEGQYNAAVQEFIGQVKCNQGETVRTLMSFAVPEVQIGRLYEGLKFEITEGIKVVGRGEIIKILRIDLNKTFVRS
;
A
#
# COMPACT_ATOMS: atom_id res chain seq x y z
N MET A 1 -31.26 -2.45 4.50
CA MET A 1 -31.60 -2.67 5.92
C MET A 1 -30.74 -1.74 6.76
N LYS A 2 -31.32 -0.91 7.65
CA LYS A 2 -30.53 -0.05 8.55
C LYS A 2 -30.05 -0.88 9.74
N LEU A 3 -28.80 -0.68 10.16
CA LEU A 3 -28.23 -1.33 11.34
C LEU A 3 -28.99 -0.92 12.60
N SER A 4 -29.23 -1.86 13.49
CA SER A 4 -29.68 -1.62 14.86
C SER A 4 -28.61 -0.87 15.68
N ASP A 5 -29.00 -0.26 16.79
CA ASP A 5 -28.06 0.50 17.62
C ASP A 5 -26.97 -0.38 18.24
N HIS A 6 -27.30 -1.63 18.59
CA HIS A 6 -26.34 -2.60 19.08
C HIS A 6 -25.28 -2.95 18.01
N GLU A 7 -25.70 -3.16 16.77
CA GLU A 7 -24.76 -3.43 15.66
C GLU A 7 -23.87 -2.23 15.35
N LYS A 8 -24.37 -1.00 15.48
CA LYS A 8 -23.56 0.23 15.34
C LYS A 8 -22.47 0.29 16.40
N ILE A 9 -22.79 0.00 17.67
CA ILE A 9 -21.81 0.00 18.77
C ILE A 9 -20.71 -1.03 18.52
N ILE A 10 -21.07 -2.25 18.10
CA ILE A 10 -20.09 -3.29 17.77
C ILE A 10 -19.19 -2.82 16.61
N LYS A 11 -19.79 -2.29 15.53
CA LYS A 11 -19.04 -1.79 14.37
C LYS A 11 -18.07 -0.68 14.75
N GLN A 12 -18.48 0.24 15.63
CA GLN A 12 -17.62 1.30 16.14
C GLN A 12 -16.42 0.73 16.91
N LYS A 13 -16.67 -0.16 17.89
CA LYS A 13 -15.59 -0.81 18.67
C LYS A 13 -14.59 -1.56 17.78
N ILE A 14 -15.07 -2.26 16.75
CA ILE A 14 -14.19 -2.94 15.78
C ILE A 14 -13.37 -1.92 14.99
N THR A 15 -13.97 -0.81 14.59
CA THR A 15 -13.31 0.26 13.84
C THR A 15 -12.22 0.92 14.67
N ASP A 16 -12.50 1.23 15.92
CA ASP A 16 -11.54 1.80 16.87
C ASP A 16 -10.36 0.84 17.10
N SER A 17 -10.64 -0.45 17.33
CA SER A 17 -9.59 -1.46 17.50
C SER A 17 -8.69 -1.62 16.27
N ARG A 18 -9.26 -1.54 15.05
CA ARG A 18 -8.47 -1.56 13.81
C ARG A 18 -7.63 -0.31 13.67
N TYR A 19 -8.19 0.85 14.01
CA TYR A 19 -7.47 2.12 13.99
C TYR A 19 -6.26 2.09 14.94
N ASP A 20 -6.45 1.62 16.17
CA ASP A 20 -5.37 1.53 17.17
C ASP A 20 -4.25 0.60 16.69
N LYS A 21 -4.59 -0.57 16.14
CA LYS A 21 -3.60 -1.49 15.56
C LYS A 21 -2.84 -0.87 14.37
N ALA A 22 -3.55 -0.14 13.50
CA ALA A 22 -2.95 0.51 12.35
C ALA A 22 -2.04 1.68 12.76
N LYS A 23 -2.42 2.42 13.80
CA LYS A 23 -1.64 3.53 14.34
C LYS A 23 -0.28 3.07 14.87
N GLU A 24 -0.27 1.93 15.55
CA GLU A 24 0.95 1.31 16.08
C GLU A 24 1.70 0.46 15.04
N PHE A 25 1.19 0.35 13.81
CA PHE A 25 1.84 -0.46 12.78
C PHE A 25 3.18 0.14 12.37
N LYS A 26 4.21 -0.70 12.38
CA LYS A 26 5.59 -0.37 12.00
C LYS A 26 6.21 -1.53 11.22
N LEU A 27 6.77 -1.25 10.06
CA LEU A 27 7.60 -2.20 9.33
C LEU A 27 8.96 -2.34 10.01
N ARG A 28 9.45 -3.58 10.12
CA ARG A 28 10.78 -3.85 10.68
C ARG A 28 11.89 -3.51 9.68
N ASN A 29 11.72 -3.93 8.44
CA ASN A 29 12.70 -3.80 7.36
C ASN A 29 12.00 -3.23 6.11
N PRO A 30 11.75 -1.93 6.05
CA PRO A 30 11.18 -1.30 4.86
C PRO A 30 12.19 -1.37 3.70
N GLU A 31 11.70 -1.70 2.51
CA GLU A 31 12.55 -1.97 1.34
C GLU A 31 12.49 -0.86 0.30
N ILE A 32 11.34 -0.18 0.21
CA ILE A 32 11.16 1.02 -0.59
C ILE A 32 10.32 2.05 0.16
N GLU A 33 10.49 3.31 -0.23
CA GLU A 33 9.58 4.41 0.07
C GLU A 33 8.85 4.79 -1.21
N SER A 34 7.54 4.99 -1.13
CA SER A 34 6.71 5.32 -2.29
C SER A 34 5.64 6.35 -1.95
N GLU A 35 5.10 6.97 -2.99
CA GLU A 35 3.88 7.76 -2.91
C GLU A 35 2.77 7.01 -3.66
N ILE A 36 1.62 6.81 -3.01
CA ILE A 36 0.51 6.02 -3.57
C ILE A 36 -0.76 6.85 -3.56
N TYR A 37 -1.35 7.05 -4.74
CA TYR A 37 -2.71 7.54 -4.92
C TYR A 37 -3.70 6.36 -4.93
N TYR A 38 -4.63 6.33 -3.98
CA TYR A 38 -5.70 5.33 -3.97
C TYR A 38 -6.86 5.79 -4.83
N LEU A 39 -7.31 4.94 -5.75
CA LEU A 39 -8.36 5.27 -6.71
C LEU A 39 -9.70 5.50 -6.01
N LYS A 40 -10.50 6.42 -6.55
CA LYS A 40 -11.91 6.55 -6.17
C LYS A 40 -12.71 5.34 -6.62
N GLU A 41 -13.82 5.04 -5.94
CA GLU A 41 -14.73 3.99 -6.38
C GLU A 41 -15.20 4.21 -7.84
N SER A 42 -15.46 5.47 -8.23
CA SER A 42 -15.80 5.85 -9.61
C SER A 42 -14.68 5.62 -10.63
N GLN A 43 -13.44 5.43 -10.18
CA GLN A 43 -12.28 5.08 -11.00
C GLN A 43 -11.97 3.58 -10.94
N GLY A 44 -12.85 2.78 -10.34
CA GLY A 44 -12.58 1.36 -10.09
C GLY A 44 -11.72 1.11 -8.86
N GLY A 45 -11.68 2.01 -7.89
CA GLY A 45 -11.03 1.80 -6.59
C GLY A 45 -11.87 1.03 -5.58
N LEU A 46 -11.38 0.95 -4.35
CA LEU A 46 -12.15 0.42 -3.22
C LEU A 46 -13.29 1.37 -2.82
N SER A 47 -14.30 0.86 -2.14
CA SER A 47 -15.41 1.67 -1.60
C SER A 47 -15.15 2.23 -0.20
N THR A 48 -14.07 1.77 0.46
CA THR A 48 -13.71 2.16 1.83
C THR A 48 -12.23 2.43 1.96
N PHE A 49 -11.85 3.36 2.85
CA PHE A 49 -10.46 3.70 3.15
C PHE A 49 -9.59 2.47 3.46
N VAL A 50 -8.28 2.64 3.32
CA VAL A 50 -7.26 1.66 3.72
C VAL A 50 -6.51 2.16 4.95
N TYR A 51 -6.03 1.23 5.78
CA TYR A 51 -5.23 1.52 6.96
C TYR A 51 -3.75 1.23 6.71
N SER A 52 -2.87 1.87 7.48
CA SER A 52 -1.49 1.40 7.65
C SER A 52 -1.49 -0.07 8.08
N GLY A 53 -0.57 -0.86 7.54
CA GLY A 53 -0.57 -2.33 7.62
C GLY A 53 -1.34 -3.02 6.49
N TYR A 54 -1.92 -2.25 5.55
CA TYR A 54 -2.58 -2.80 4.37
C TYR A 54 -1.59 -3.60 3.50
N ARG A 55 -2.06 -4.73 2.96
CA ARG A 55 -1.27 -5.66 2.14
C ARG A 55 -1.90 -5.79 0.75
N GLY A 56 -1.75 -4.75 -0.06
CA GLY A 56 -2.11 -4.79 -1.48
C GLY A 56 -1.07 -5.52 -2.32
N THR A 57 -1.43 -5.88 -3.54
CA THR A 57 -0.48 -6.49 -4.49
C THR A 57 0.21 -5.41 -5.30
N PHE A 58 1.54 -5.29 -5.17
CA PHE A 58 2.36 -4.49 -6.06
C PHE A 58 2.43 -5.16 -7.42
N TYR A 59 2.09 -4.40 -8.46
CA TYR A 59 2.12 -4.84 -9.85
C TYR A 59 2.97 -3.91 -10.71
N PHE A 60 3.95 -4.49 -11.39
CA PHE A 60 4.81 -3.79 -12.35
C PHE A 60 5.36 -4.79 -13.37
N GLU A 61 5.36 -4.42 -14.65
CA GLU A 61 5.89 -5.24 -15.76
C GLU A 61 5.39 -6.70 -15.77
N GLY A 62 4.08 -6.89 -15.54
CA GLY A 62 3.48 -8.23 -15.57
C GLY A 62 3.76 -9.09 -14.32
N GLN A 63 4.43 -8.55 -13.30
CA GLN A 63 4.79 -9.27 -12.09
C GLN A 63 3.98 -8.78 -10.89
N TYR A 64 3.43 -9.73 -10.14
CA TYR A 64 2.65 -9.48 -8.93
C TYR A 64 3.46 -9.85 -7.70
N ASN A 65 3.44 -9.00 -6.68
CA ASN A 65 4.07 -9.28 -5.39
C ASN A 65 3.28 -8.60 -4.27
N ALA A 66 2.78 -9.35 -3.30
CA ALA A 66 2.10 -8.74 -2.16
C ALA A 66 3.09 -7.86 -1.39
N ALA A 67 2.67 -6.65 -1.00
CA ALA A 67 3.52 -5.73 -0.25
C ALA A 67 2.74 -5.12 0.91
N VAL A 68 3.30 -5.19 2.11
CA VAL A 68 2.73 -4.52 3.28
C VAL A 68 3.15 -3.07 3.27
N GLN A 69 2.23 -2.18 3.61
CA GLN A 69 2.41 -0.74 3.52
C GLN A 69 2.26 -0.10 4.90
N GLU A 70 3.30 0.59 5.35
CA GLU A 70 3.21 1.51 6.48
C GLU A 70 3.01 2.93 5.96
N PHE A 71 1.97 3.61 6.44
CA PHE A 71 1.70 4.99 6.05
C PHE A 71 2.49 5.97 6.91
N ILE A 72 3.09 6.97 6.26
CA ILE A 72 3.86 8.03 6.91
C ILE A 72 2.94 9.24 7.14
N GLY A 73 2.91 9.74 8.37
CA GLY A 73 2.14 10.95 8.73
C GLY A 73 0.63 10.76 8.88
N GLN A 74 0.08 9.61 8.48
CA GLN A 74 -1.35 9.30 8.61
C GLN A 74 -1.57 7.80 8.91
N VAL A 75 -2.70 7.48 9.56
CA VAL A 75 -3.06 6.09 9.94
C VAL A 75 -3.90 5.41 8.85
N LYS A 76 -4.66 6.20 8.09
CA LYS A 76 -5.55 5.74 7.03
C LYS A 76 -5.46 6.64 5.80
N CYS A 77 -5.83 6.14 4.64
CA CYS A 77 -5.95 6.89 3.40
C CYS A 77 -7.33 6.65 2.80
N ASN A 78 -8.07 7.72 2.51
CA ASN A 78 -9.35 7.61 1.83
C ASN A 78 -9.14 7.44 0.32
N GLN A 79 -10.21 7.01 -0.35
CA GLN A 79 -10.31 7.01 -1.80
C GLN A 79 -10.09 8.41 -2.39
N GLY A 80 -9.22 8.51 -3.39
CA GLY A 80 -8.90 9.77 -4.06
C GLY A 80 -7.87 10.62 -3.32
N GLU A 81 -7.25 10.09 -2.28
CA GLU A 81 -6.12 10.72 -1.59
C GLU A 81 -4.81 10.03 -1.94
N THR A 82 -3.72 10.76 -1.73
CA THR A 82 -2.35 10.28 -1.86
C THR A 82 -1.73 10.14 -0.48
N VAL A 83 -0.97 9.08 -0.27
CA VAL A 83 -0.23 8.82 0.97
C VAL A 83 1.20 8.40 0.67
N ARG A 84 2.15 8.89 1.48
CA ARG A 84 3.53 8.43 1.45
C ARG A 84 3.67 7.18 2.30
N THR A 85 4.36 6.16 1.78
CA THR A 85 4.41 4.84 2.40
C THR A 85 5.82 4.27 2.43
N LEU A 86 6.10 3.49 3.48
CA LEU A 86 7.16 2.49 3.46
C LEU A 86 6.54 1.15 3.06
N MET A 87 7.25 0.36 2.25
CA MET A 87 6.76 -0.94 1.81
C MET A 87 7.78 -2.05 2.01
N SER A 88 7.29 -3.25 2.34
CA SER A 88 8.07 -4.50 2.34
C SER A 88 7.32 -5.56 1.53
N PHE A 89 8.00 -6.16 0.57
CA PHE A 89 7.46 -7.21 -0.29
C PHE A 89 7.36 -8.55 0.44
N ALA A 90 6.43 -9.40 0.00
CA ALA A 90 6.28 -10.75 0.51
C ALA A 90 7.38 -11.68 0.00
N VAL A 91 7.83 -11.46 -1.25
CA VAL A 91 8.95 -12.17 -1.88
C VAL A 91 9.88 -11.15 -2.51
N PRO A 92 10.72 -10.44 -1.75
CA PRO A 92 11.52 -9.36 -2.31
C PRO A 92 12.58 -9.82 -3.31
N GLU A 93 12.97 -11.08 -3.30
CA GLU A 93 13.94 -11.68 -4.22
C GLU A 93 13.53 -11.53 -5.69
N VAL A 94 12.22 -11.53 -5.99
CA VAL A 94 11.73 -11.34 -7.37
C VAL A 94 11.87 -9.91 -7.87
N GLN A 95 12.28 -8.97 -7.01
CA GLN A 95 12.49 -7.56 -7.33
C GLN A 95 13.97 -7.15 -7.40
N ILE A 96 14.91 -8.07 -7.13
CA ILE A 96 16.36 -7.80 -7.17
C ILE A 96 16.75 -7.24 -8.55
N GLY A 97 17.39 -6.06 -8.55
CA GLY A 97 17.87 -5.39 -9.76
C GLY A 97 16.78 -4.80 -10.68
N ARG A 98 15.54 -4.67 -10.21
CA ARG A 98 14.40 -4.27 -11.07
C ARG A 98 13.81 -2.91 -10.74
N LEU A 99 13.95 -2.44 -9.51
CA LEU A 99 13.29 -1.23 -9.03
C LEU A 99 14.17 0.00 -9.21
N TYR A 100 13.61 1.18 -9.41
CA TYR A 100 14.36 2.43 -9.47
C TYR A 100 13.50 3.59 -8.97
N GLU A 101 14.12 4.68 -8.52
CA GLU A 101 13.38 5.89 -8.14
C GLU A 101 12.66 6.49 -9.35
N GLY A 102 11.39 6.88 -9.18
CA GLY A 102 10.49 7.30 -10.25
C GLY A 102 9.77 6.15 -10.98
N LEU A 103 10.04 4.88 -10.62
CA LEU A 103 9.30 3.74 -11.16
C LEU A 103 7.83 3.83 -10.75
N LYS A 104 6.94 3.78 -11.75
CA LYS A 104 5.48 3.75 -11.56
C LYS A 104 4.98 2.32 -11.49
N PHE A 105 4.09 2.06 -10.53
CA PHE A 105 3.50 0.75 -10.29
C PHE A 105 2.01 0.87 -9.97
N GLU A 106 1.33 -0.27 -9.96
CA GLU A 106 -0.07 -0.38 -9.56
C GLU A 106 -0.18 -1.16 -8.24
N ILE A 107 -1.19 -0.82 -7.45
CA ILE A 107 -1.65 -1.64 -6.33
C ILE A 107 -2.94 -2.33 -6.78
N THR A 108 -3.00 -3.65 -6.66
CA THR A 108 -4.16 -4.45 -7.05
C THR A 108 -4.75 -5.27 -5.91
N GLU A 109 -6.06 -5.51 -6.01
CA GLU A 109 -6.83 -6.47 -5.23
C GLU A 109 -7.42 -7.49 -6.23
N GLY A 110 -6.78 -8.65 -6.31
CA GLY A 110 -7.01 -9.58 -7.43
C GLY A 110 -6.72 -8.89 -8.77
N ILE A 111 -7.69 -8.89 -9.68
CA ILE A 111 -7.57 -8.28 -11.01
C ILE A 111 -7.83 -6.77 -11.03
N LYS A 112 -8.29 -6.19 -9.92
CA LYS A 112 -8.74 -4.80 -9.85
C LYS A 112 -7.61 -3.90 -9.40
N VAL A 113 -7.27 -2.89 -10.21
CA VAL A 113 -6.34 -1.82 -9.80
C VAL A 113 -7.06 -0.92 -8.80
N VAL A 114 -6.49 -0.76 -7.61
CA VAL A 114 -7.06 0.05 -6.51
C VAL A 114 -6.20 1.25 -6.15
N GLY A 115 -4.96 1.31 -6.64
CA GLY A 115 -4.07 2.44 -6.45
C GLY A 115 -2.97 2.49 -7.50
N ARG A 116 -2.35 3.66 -7.63
CA ARG A 116 -1.18 3.89 -8.49
C ARG A 116 -0.10 4.53 -7.65
N GLY A 117 1.11 4.01 -7.73
CA GLY A 117 2.23 4.49 -6.94
C GLY A 117 3.45 4.82 -7.77
N GLU A 118 4.32 5.60 -7.15
CA GLU A 118 5.65 5.94 -7.65
C GLU A 118 6.68 5.71 -6.56
N ILE A 119 7.77 5.03 -6.89
CA ILE A 119 8.87 4.81 -5.96
C ILE A 119 9.61 6.13 -5.76
N ILE A 120 9.70 6.59 -4.51
CA ILE A 120 10.44 7.79 -4.15
C ILE A 120 11.88 7.47 -3.76
N LYS A 121 12.10 6.32 -3.10
CA LYS A 121 13.43 5.91 -2.65
C LYS A 121 13.54 4.40 -2.55
N ILE A 122 14.69 3.85 -2.94
CA ILE A 122 15.05 2.45 -2.67
C ILE A 122 15.81 2.38 -1.35
N LEU A 123 15.32 1.58 -0.39
CA LEU A 123 15.92 1.42 0.93
C LEU A 123 16.75 0.13 1.02
N ARG A 124 16.29 -0.95 0.36
CA ARG A 124 17.02 -2.20 0.20
C ARG A 124 17.80 -2.19 -1.12
N ILE A 125 19.12 -2.00 -1.03
CA ILE A 125 19.97 -1.59 -2.17
C ILE A 125 20.03 -2.58 -3.33
N ASP A 126 19.99 -3.89 -3.09
CA ASP A 126 20.04 -4.93 -4.13
C ASP A 126 18.76 -4.99 -4.97
N LEU A 127 17.67 -4.35 -4.53
CA LEU A 127 16.46 -4.17 -5.37
C LEU A 127 16.67 -3.14 -6.47
N ASN A 128 17.68 -2.26 -6.33
CA ASN A 128 17.89 -1.16 -7.25
C ASN A 128 18.41 -1.66 -8.61
N LYS A 129 17.77 -1.21 -9.69
CA LYS A 129 18.17 -1.43 -11.06
C LYS A 129 19.46 -0.66 -11.31
N THR A 130 20.57 -1.38 -11.37
CA THR A 130 21.85 -0.79 -11.72
C THR A 130 21.86 -0.52 -13.22
N PHE A 131 21.92 0.76 -13.60
CA PHE A 131 22.17 1.14 -14.99
C PHE A 131 23.64 0.82 -15.32
N VAL A 132 23.88 -0.30 -15.99
CA VAL A 132 25.15 -0.48 -16.69
C VAL A 132 25.10 0.47 -17.87
N ARG A 133 25.88 1.55 -17.81
CA ARG A 133 26.08 2.43 -18.96
C ARG A 133 26.81 1.61 -20.03
N SER A 134 26.10 1.22 -21.09
CA SER A 134 26.70 0.76 -22.35
C SER A 134 27.34 1.91 -23.10
#